data_AF-A0AAN6W4M6-F1
#
_entry.id   AF-A0AAN6W4M6-F1
#
_cell.length_a   1.000
_cell.length_b   1.000
_cell.length_c   1.000
_cell.angle_alpha   90.00
_cell.angle_beta   90.00
_cell.angle_gamma   90.00
#
_symmetry.space_group_name_H-M   'P 1'
#
loop_
_entity.id
_entity.type
_entity.pdbx_description
1 polymer ?
#
loop_
_entity_poly.entity_id
_entity_poly.type
_entity_poly.pdbx_seq_one_letter_code
_entity_poly.pdbx_strand_id
1 'polypeptide(L)'
;MVDGSQKFPWRDPNIFFWEKRVSCLQARITRDPSTLFQDETPPIPGHRQLGSLTAIADTMASQITQFVEKALHFWNVVPQSLQYTFAALGALYVARGVFSFLRLLLNSFILSGPNLRKYGKKGTWAVVTGASDGLGKEFASQLASKGFNLVLVSRTQSKLDDLAKELRLKWSGLETKVLAMDFSQDNDEDYERLAKLIAGLDVGILINNVGQSHSIPVSFLDTEKTELQNIVTINCLGTLKTTKVVAPILAARKKGLILTMGSFAGTMPTPYLATYSGSKAFLQHWSSSLASELAPHGVDVQFVISYLVTTAMSKVRRTSLLIPGPKQFVRAALGKIGLDSNENFPNTYTPWWSHNVFKWIIDSTVGNTSTFTIWQNRKMHVDIRNRALRKAAREAKKQ
;
A
#
# COMPACT_ATOMS: atom_id res chain seq x y z
N MET A 1 35.45 -11.69 -27.78
CA MET A 1 35.01 -12.31 -29.05
C MET A 1 33.49 -12.49 -29.01
N VAL A 2 32.85 -12.45 -30.17
CA VAL A 2 31.41 -12.65 -30.43
C VAL A 2 31.05 -14.14 -30.20
N ASP A 3 29.86 -14.63 -29.83
CA ASP A 3 28.48 -14.09 -29.76
C ASP A 3 27.86 -14.33 -28.32
N GLY A 4 26.55 -14.45 -28.02
CA GLY A 4 25.41 -14.51 -28.93
C GLY A 4 23.98 -14.79 -28.48
N SER A 5 23.22 -15.25 -29.47
CA SER A 5 21.78 -15.47 -29.52
C SER A 5 21.19 -16.44 -28.47
N GLN A 6 20.53 -15.90 -27.44
CA GLN A 6 19.27 -16.48 -26.92
C GLN A 6 18.22 -15.37 -26.66
N LYS A 7 17.50 -14.97 -27.73
CA LYS A 7 16.26 -14.20 -27.61
C LYS A 7 15.12 -15.13 -27.19
N PHE A 8 14.63 -15.02 -25.96
CA PHE A 8 13.37 -15.66 -25.53
C PHE A 8 12.22 -14.64 -25.44
N PRO A 9 11.09 -14.86 -26.11
CA PRO A 9 10.07 -13.83 -26.29
C PRO A 9 9.07 -13.76 -25.13
N TRP A 10 9.12 -12.68 -24.36
CA TRP A 10 7.98 -12.24 -23.56
C TRP A 10 7.15 -11.24 -24.36
N ARG A 11 6.34 -11.74 -25.31
CA ARG A 11 5.23 -10.98 -25.89
C ARG A 11 4.00 -11.16 -25.00
N ASP A 12 3.42 -10.06 -24.53
CA ASP A 12 2.17 -10.06 -23.77
C ASP A 12 0.99 -10.33 -24.73
N PRO A 13 0.18 -11.39 -24.51
CA PRO A 13 -0.98 -11.68 -25.36
C PRO A 13 -2.05 -10.58 -25.35
N ASN A 14 -2.10 -9.72 -24.31
CA ASN A 14 -3.19 -8.76 -24.11
C ASN A 14 -3.04 -7.45 -24.90
N ILE A 15 -1.88 -7.18 -25.48
CA ILE A 15 -1.65 -5.97 -26.30
C ILE A 15 -2.21 -6.17 -27.73
N PHE A 16 -2.23 -7.41 -28.23
CA PHE A 16 -2.65 -7.72 -29.61
C PHE A 16 -4.16 -7.61 -29.87
N PHE A 17 -4.98 -7.46 -28.81
CA PHE A 17 -6.44 -7.43 -28.92
C PHE A 17 -7.01 -6.05 -29.27
N TRP A 18 -6.23 -4.97 -29.06
CA TRP A 18 -6.66 -3.60 -29.36
C TRP A 18 -6.19 -3.10 -30.73
N GLU A 19 -4.94 -3.40 -31.16
CA GLU A 19 -4.43 -2.94 -32.47
C GLU A 19 -5.19 -3.53 -33.67
N LYS A 20 -5.60 -4.80 -33.61
CA LYS A 20 -6.33 -5.46 -34.71
C LYS A 20 -7.73 -4.89 -34.99
N ARG A 21 -8.36 -4.19 -34.05
CA ARG A 21 -9.68 -3.56 -34.27
C ARG A 21 -9.60 -2.18 -34.93
N VAL A 22 -8.49 -1.45 -34.75
CA VAL A 22 -8.32 -0.12 -35.35
C VAL A 22 -7.92 -0.25 -36.82
N SER A 23 -7.00 -1.17 -37.17
CA SER A 23 -6.54 -1.34 -38.56
C SER A 23 -7.61 -1.85 -39.53
N CYS A 24 -8.68 -2.51 -39.05
CA CYS A 24 -9.78 -2.98 -39.91
C CYS A 24 -10.83 -1.89 -40.21
N LEU A 25 -10.87 -0.79 -39.46
CA LEU A 25 -11.82 0.31 -39.71
C LEU A 25 -11.30 1.34 -40.73
N GLN A 26 -9.99 1.44 -40.94
CA GLN A 26 -9.39 2.43 -41.85
C GLN A 26 -9.27 1.97 -43.31
N ALA A 27 -9.51 0.69 -43.62
CA ALA A 27 -9.36 0.12 -44.97
C ALA A 27 -10.66 0.08 -45.81
N ARG A 28 -11.74 0.76 -45.39
CA ARG A 28 -13.07 0.70 -46.05
C ARG A 28 -13.67 2.05 -46.45
N ILE A 29 -12.90 3.14 -46.45
CA ILE A 29 -13.39 4.51 -46.74
C ILE A 29 -12.89 5.05 -48.10
N THR A 30 -12.22 4.23 -48.93
CA THR A 30 -11.65 4.68 -50.21
C THR A 30 -11.89 3.71 -51.37
N ARG A 31 -13.15 3.54 -51.80
CA ARG A 31 -13.51 3.18 -53.18
C ARG A 31 -14.80 3.87 -53.63
N ASP A 32 -14.76 4.31 -54.88
CA ASP A 32 -15.78 5.04 -55.64
C ASP A 32 -17.05 4.20 -55.86
N PRO A 33 -18.29 4.74 -55.72
CA PRO A 33 -19.52 3.96 -55.88
C PRO A 33 -20.00 3.76 -57.33
N SER A 34 -19.37 4.37 -58.34
CA SER A 34 -20.00 4.54 -59.66
C SER A 34 -19.98 3.34 -60.62
N THR A 35 -19.36 2.21 -60.25
CA THR A 35 -19.32 1.01 -61.11
C THR A 35 -19.42 -0.28 -60.30
N LEU A 36 -20.52 -1.03 -60.50
CA LEU A 36 -20.66 -2.51 -60.51
C LEU A 36 -22.17 -2.86 -60.51
N PHE A 37 -22.69 -3.34 -61.66
CA PHE A 37 -23.91 -4.18 -61.86
C PHE A 37 -25.20 -3.76 -61.12
N GLN A 38 -26.33 -3.43 -61.77
CA GLN A 38 -26.99 -4.15 -62.87
C GLN A 38 -26.89 -5.68 -62.74
N ASP A 39 -27.60 -6.26 -61.77
CA ASP A 39 -28.29 -7.53 -61.98
C ASP A 39 -29.47 -7.71 -61.02
N GLU A 40 -30.56 -8.30 -61.49
CA GLU A 40 -31.78 -8.52 -60.69
C GLU A 40 -31.57 -9.69 -59.71
N THR A 41 -31.74 -9.46 -58.41
CA THR A 41 -31.75 -10.53 -57.41
C THR A 41 -32.96 -10.43 -56.46
N PRO A 42 -33.57 -11.56 -56.08
CA PRO A 42 -34.82 -11.58 -55.30
C PRO A 42 -34.59 -11.13 -53.85
N PRO A 43 -35.64 -10.66 -53.15
CA PRO A 43 -35.50 -10.07 -51.81
C PRO A 43 -35.01 -11.09 -50.78
N ILE A 44 -33.81 -10.83 -50.23
CA ILE A 44 -33.22 -11.64 -49.16
C ILE A 44 -34.02 -11.44 -47.85
N PRO A 45 -34.50 -12.50 -47.19
CA PRO A 45 -35.29 -12.39 -45.97
C PRO A 45 -34.41 -12.08 -44.74
N GLY A 46 -34.01 -10.80 -44.59
CA GLY A 46 -33.18 -10.32 -43.47
C GLY A 46 -33.75 -9.13 -42.66
N HIS A 47 -34.73 -8.39 -43.19
CA HIS A 47 -35.14 -7.09 -42.62
C HIS A 47 -35.92 -7.14 -41.29
N ARG A 48 -36.28 -8.31 -40.75
CA ARG A 48 -37.07 -8.41 -39.50
C ARG A 48 -36.28 -8.16 -38.21
N GLN A 49 -34.95 -8.28 -38.18
CA GLN A 49 -34.17 -8.12 -36.93
C GLN A 49 -33.75 -6.66 -36.62
N LEU A 50 -33.67 -5.77 -37.60
CA LEU A 50 -33.40 -4.35 -37.33
C LEU A 50 -34.61 -3.62 -36.74
N GLY A 51 -35.82 -3.94 -37.19
CA GLY A 51 -37.06 -3.35 -36.67
C GLY A 51 -37.38 -3.75 -35.22
N SER A 52 -36.92 -4.92 -34.75
CA SER A 52 -37.11 -5.31 -33.34
C SER A 52 -36.15 -4.58 -32.41
N LEU A 53 -34.92 -4.31 -32.83
CA LEU A 53 -33.95 -3.57 -32.01
C LEU A 53 -34.33 -2.10 -31.84
N THR A 54 -34.85 -1.45 -32.89
CA THR A 54 -35.39 -0.08 -32.78
C THR A 54 -36.64 -0.03 -31.90
N ALA A 55 -37.59 -0.94 -32.09
CA ALA A 55 -38.79 -1.00 -31.24
C ALA A 55 -38.46 -1.26 -29.75
N ILE A 56 -37.43 -2.05 -29.44
CA ILE A 56 -36.93 -2.22 -28.07
C ILE A 56 -36.34 -0.91 -27.53
N ALA A 57 -35.52 -0.22 -28.31
CA ALA A 57 -34.93 1.07 -27.92
C ALA A 57 -36.00 2.14 -27.65
N ASP A 58 -37.01 2.25 -28.53
CA ASP A 58 -38.12 3.19 -28.38
C ASP A 58 -39.00 2.85 -27.16
N THR A 59 -39.23 1.56 -26.91
CA THR A 59 -39.95 1.09 -25.71
C THR A 59 -39.19 1.44 -24.43
N MET A 60 -37.86 1.24 -24.42
CA MET A 60 -37.01 1.62 -23.28
C MET A 60 -36.98 3.15 -23.08
N ALA A 61 -36.85 3.93 -24.15
CA ALA A 61 -36.88 5.40 -24.08
C ALA A 61 -38.23 5.92 -23.54
N SER A 62 -39.34 5.32 -23.98
CA SER A 62 -40.69 5.63 -23.47
C SER A 62 -40.83 5.29 -21.98
N GLN A 63 -40.37 4.11 -21.55
CA GLN A 63 -40.37 3.71 -20.13
C GLN A 63 -39.52 4.65 -19.26
N ILE A 64 -38.34 5.07 -19.74
CA ILE A 64 -37.48 6.04 -19.05
C ILE A 64 -38.19 7.40 -18.93
N THR A 65 -38.81 7.87 -20.02
CA THR A 65 -39.53 9.15 -20.04
C THR A 65 -40.70 9.15 -19.05
N GLN A 66 -41.54 8.12 -19.08
CA GLN A 66 -42.67 7.98 -18.15
C GLN A 66 -42.21 7.85 -16.69
N PHE A 67 -41.06 7.21 -16.44
CA PHE A 67 -40.47 7.15 -15.10
C PHE A 67 -40.00 8.54 -14.63
N VAL A 68 -39.32 9.30 -15.49
CA VAL A 68 -38.88 10.67 -15.19
C VAL A 68 -40.07 11.60 -14.92
N GLU A 69 -41.13 11.54 -15.74
CA GLU A 69 -42.35 12.31 -15.51
C GLU A 69 -43.01 11.99 -14.16
N LYS A 70 -43.14 10.70 -13.82
CA LYS A 70 -43.65 10.26 -12.51
C LYS A 70 -42.78 10.74 -11.36
N ALA A 71 -41.45 10.70 -11.50
CA ALA A 71 -40.50 11.17 -10.50
C ALA A 71 -40.55 12.70 -10.31
N LEU A 72 -40.67 13.47 -11.40
CA LEU A 72 -40.83 14.93 -11.37
C LEU A 72 -42.18 15.33 -10.77
N HIS A 73 -43.27 14.64 -11.13
CA HIS A 73 -44.59 14.88 -10.53
C HIS A 73 -44.57 14.59 -9.02
N PHE A 74 -44.01 13.45 -8.61
CA PHE A 74 -43.80 13.14 -7.20
C PHE A 74 -42.98 14.22 -6.48
N TRP A 75 -41.85 14.65 -7.06
CA TRP A 75 -41.02 15.71 -6.49
C TRP A 75 -41.77 17.03 -6.32
N ASN A 76 -42.60 17.43 -7.28
CA ASN A 76 -43.41 18.64 -7.19
C ASN A 76 -44.52 18.56 -6.14
N VAL A 77 -44.92 17.35 -5.71
CA VAL A 77 -45.85 17.11 -4.59
C VAL A 77 -45.12 17.07 -3.23
N VAL A 78 -43.79 16.86 -3.20
CA VAL A 78 -42.99 16.92 -1.96
C VAL A 78 -42.95 18.36 -1.43
N PRO A 79 -43.23 18.62 -0.13
CA PRO A 79 -43.15 19.95 0.46
C PRO A 79 -41.80 20.62 0.23
N GLN A 80 -41.81 21.91 -0.08
CA GLN A 80 -40.62 22.69 -0.46
C GLN A 80 -39.51 22.65 0.61
N SER A 81 -39.86 22.58 1.89
CA SER A 81 -38.92 22.38 3.00
C SER A 81 -38.16 21.06 2.92
N LEU A 82 -38.83 19.98 2.52
CA LEU A 82 -38.23 18.66 2.34
C LEU A 82 -37.41 18.59 1.03
N GLN A 83 -37.84 19.28 -0.03
CA GLN A 83 -37.03 19.47 -1.24
C GLN A 83 -35.69 20.16 -0.91
N TYR A 84 -35.72 21.28 -0.17
CA TYR A 84 -34.49 21.97 0.27
C TYR A 84 -33.64 21.11 1.20
N THR A 85 -34.25 20.31 2.08
CA THR A 85 -33.52 19.38 2.95
C THR A 85 -32.76 18.33 2.14
N PHE A 86 -33.40 17.70 1.14
CA PHE A 86 -32.72 16.75 0.25
C PHE A 86 -31.65 17.42 -0.61
N ALA A 87 -31.89 18.63 -1.12
CA ALA A 87 -30.89 19.39 -1.86
C ALA A 87 -29.65 19.73 -1.00
N ALA A 88 -29.85 20.12 0.27
CA ALA A 88 -28.78 20.39 1.21
C ALA A 88 -27.98 19.13 1.56
N LEU A 89 -28.65 17.98 1.76
CA LEU A 89 -27.99 16.69 1.99
C LEU A 89 -27.19 16.24 0.76
N GLY A 90 -27.73 16.42 -0.45
CA GLY A 90 -27.03 16.15 -1.70
C GLY A 90 -25.80 17.04 -1.89
N ALA A 91 -25.94 18.34 -1.63
CA ALA A 91 -24.83 19.29 -1.66
C ALA A 91 -23.73 18.94 -0.64
N LEU A 92 -24.09 18.54 0.58
CA LEU A 92 -23.15 18.09 1.61
C LEU A 92 -22.41 16.80 1.18
N TYR A 93 -23.11 15.85 0.57
CA TYR A 93 -22.50 14.62 0.03
C TYR A 93 -21.48 14.92 -1.08
N VAL A 94 -21.85 15.77 -2.05
CA VAL A 94 -20.93 16.21 -3.12
C VAL A 94 -19.75 16.99 -2.56
N ALA A 95 -19.98 17.93 -1.62
CA ALA A 95 -18.92 18.70 -0.97
C ALA A 95 -17.94 17.81 -0.21
N ARG A 96 -18.42 16.76 0.48
CA ARG A 96 -17.57 15.73 1.11
C ARG A 96 -16.69 15.01 0.07
N GLY A 97 -17.25 14.64 -1.08
CA GLY A 97 -16.51 14.02 -2.18
C GLY A 97 -15.40 14.92 -2.75
N VAL A 98 -15.75 16.17 -3.05
CA VAL A 98 -14.79 17.19 -3.54
C VAL A 98 -13.69 17.44 -2.52
N PHE A 99 -14.03 17.62 -1.24
CA PHE A 99 -13.05 17.82 -0.17
C PHE A 99 -12.10 16.63 0.02
N SER A 100 -12.63 15.40 -0.06
CA SER A 100 -11.85 14.16 -0.02
C SER A 100 -10.84 14.10 -1.18
N PHE A 101 -11.27 14.44 -2.40
CA PHE A 101 -10.41 14.48 -3.58
C PHE A 101 -9.34 15.59 -3.51
N LEU A 102 -9.71 16.80 -3.05
CA LEU A 102 -8.76 17.89 -2.82
C LEU A 102 -7.71 17.51 -1.77
N ARG A 103 -8.12 16.89 -0.66
CA ARG A 103 -7.20 16.33 0.34
C ARG A 103 -6.27 15.26 -0.26
N LEU A 104 -6.76 14.39 -1.15
CA LEU A 104 -5.93 13.40 -1.84
C LEU A 104 -4.83 14.10 -2.66
N LEU A 105 -5.18 15.10 -3.47
CA LEU A 105 -4.22 15.83 -4.29
C LEU A 105 -3.19 16.61 -3.45
N LEU A 106 -3.68 17.35 -2.44
CA LEU A 106 -2.85 18.12 -1.51
C LEU A 106 -1.85 17.20 -0.78
N ASN A 107 -2.33 16.14 -0.11
CA ASN A 107 -1.48 15.20 0.62
C ASN A 107 -0.53 14.41 -0.28
N SER A 108 -0.90 14.14 -1.54
CA SER A 108 -0.05 13.38 -2.45
C SER A 108 1.09 14.24 -3.02
N PHE A 109 0.77 15.45 -3.49
CA PHE A 109 1.68 16.22 -4.37
C PHE A 109 2.20 17.55 -3.80
N ILE A 110 1.46 18.18 -2.87
CA ILE A 110 1.75 19.55 -2.43
C ILE A 110 2.25 19.59 -0.98
N LEU A 111 1.54 18.94 -0.07
CA LEU A 111 1.87 18.92 1.35
C LEU A 111 3.08 18.03 1.65
N SER A 112 3.90 18.51 2.58
CA SER A 112 5.08 17.83 3.11
C SER A 112 5.05 17.87 4.64
N GLY A 113 5.54 16.81 5.26
CA GLY A 113 5.69 16.72 6.71
C GLY A 113 6.79 17.65 7.25
N PRO A 114 6.94 17.74 8.59
CA PRO A 114 7.96 18.57 9.20
C PRO A 114 9.36 18.06 8.85
N ASN A 115 10.34 18.97 8.85
CA ASN A 115 11.74 18.58 8.73
C ASN A 115 12.12 17.67 9.91
N LEU A 116 12.83 16.55 9.66
CA LEU A 116 13.25 15.62 10.71
C LEU A 116 14.07 16.26 11.85
N ARG A 117 14.62 17.48 11.64
CA ARG A 117 15.16 18.32 12.72
C ARG A 117 14.15 18.63 13.85
N LYS A 118 12.84 18.42 13.62
CA LYS A 118 11.79 18.39 14.67
C LYS A 118 12.08 17.33 15.74
N TYR A 119 12.84 16.27 15.46
CA TYR A 119 13.08 15.17 16.41
C TYR A 119 14.53 15.09 16.92
N GLY A 120 15.46 15.82 16.30
CA GLY A 120 16.87 15.79 16.69
C GLY A 120 17.74 16.83 16.00
N LYS A 121 18.88 17.15 16.62
CA LYS A 121 19.99 17.84 15.95
C LYS A 121 20.90 16.81 15.28
N LYS A 122 21.93 17.26 14.55
CA LYS A 122 22.97 16.33 14.08
C LYS A 122 23.61 15.63 15.30
N GLY A 123 23.82 14.32 15.22
CA GLY A 123 24.32 13.50 16.32
C GLY A 123 23.24 12.92 17.25
N THR A 124 21.97 13.36 17.15
CA THR A 124 20.85 12.65 17.78
C THR A 124 20.74 11.25 17.18
N TRP A 125 20.41 10.26 18.00
CA TRP A 125 20.32 8.85 17.63
C TRP A 125 18.93 8.47 17.14
N ALA A 126 18.89 7.55 16.17
CA ALA A 126 17.70 6.86 15.71
C ALA A 126 17.86 5.34 15.85
N VAL A 127 16.87 4.67 16.43
CA VAL A 127 16.79 3.20 16.53
C VAL A 127 16.01 2.68 15.33
N VAL A 128 16.55 1.69 14.61
CA VAL A 128 15.90 1.09 13.43
C VAL A 128 15.86 -0.43 13.60
N THR A 129 14.66 -1.01 13.69
CA THR A 129 14.48 -2.46 13.74
C THR A 129 14.29 -3.07 12.35
N GLY A 130 14.79 -4.30 12.15
CA GLY A 130 14.84 -4.92 10.83
C GLY A 130 15.78 -4.19 9.85
N ALA A 131 16.83 -3.55 10.36
CA ALA A 131 17.67 -2.62 9.60
C ALA A 131 18.51 -3.26 8.47
N SER A 132 18.67 -4.58 8.43
CA SER A 132 19.66 -5.24 7.57
C SER A 132 19.31 -5.30 6.07
N ASP A 133 18.07 -5.04 5.67
CA ASP A 133 17.62 -5.13 4.27
C ASP A 133 16.36 -4.26 4.01
N GLY A 134 15.97 -4.11 2.74
CA GLY A 134 14.70 -3.56 2.31
C GLY A 134 14.44 -2.14 2.81
N LEU A 135 13.24 -1.93 3.37
CA LEU A 135 12.83 -0.63 3.92
C LEU A 135 13.70 -0.22 5.11
N GLY A 136 14.04 -1.14 6.02
CA GLY A 136 14.86 -0.85 7.20
C GLY A 136 16.26 -0.34 6.86
N LYS A 137 16.93 -0.99 5.90
CA LYS A 137 18.24 -0.52 5.37
C LYS A 137 18.13 0.89 4.78
N GLU A 138 17.08 1.15 4.04
CA GLU A 138 16.88 2.46 3.41
C GLU A 138 16.48 3.55 4.43
N PHE A 139 15.69 3.23 5.46
CA PHE A 139 15.42 4.14 6.59
C PHE A 139 16.73 4.53 7.29
N ALA A 140 17.59 3.56 7.62
CA ALA A 140 18.92 3.82 8.18
C ALA A 140 19.77 4.71 7.26
N SER A 141 19.87 4.39 5.98
CA SER A 141 20.56 5.17 4.94
C SER A 141 20.06 6.62 4.86
N GLN A 142 18.75 6.85 4.83
CA GLN A 142 18.20 8.20 4.74
C GLN A 142 18.32 8.97 6.06
N LEU A 143 18.20 8.33 7.22
CA LEU A 143 18.42 8.96 8.52
C LEU A 143 19.89 9.38 8.72
N ALA A 144 20.86 8.54 8.34
CA ALA A 144 22.27 8.91 8.29
C ALA A 144 22.50 10.14 7.39
N SER A 145 21.87 10.19 6.21
CA SER A 145 21.97 11.35 5.30
C SER A 145 21.41 12.67 5.87
N LYS A 146 20.63 12.60 6.95
CA LYS A 146 20.12 13.77 7.69
C LYS A 146 20.95 14.08 8.95
N GLY A 147 21.98 13.28 9.24
CA GLY A 147 22.90 13.45 10.35
C GLY A 147 22.44 12.81 11.66
N PHE A 148 21.56 11.81 11.62
CA PHE A 148 21.23 10.99 12.79
C PHE A 148 22.25 9.84 12.93
N ASN A 149 22.77 9.65 14.14
CA ASN A 149 23.51 8.44 14.50
C ASN A 149 22.54 7.26 14.61
N LEU A 150 23.02 6.02 14.44
CA LEU A 150 22.11 4.88 14.23
C LEU A 150 22.34 3.71 15.17
N VAL A 151 21.27 3.25 15.83
CA VAL A 151 21.21 1.93 16.47
C VAL A 151 20.51 0.97 15.52
N LEU A 152 21.27 0.05 14.93
CA LEU A 152 20.80 -0.88 13.90
C LEU A 152 20.49 -2.23 14.55
N VAL A 153 19.21 -2.62 14.56
CA VAL A 153 18.74 -3.87 15.19
C VAL A 153 18.20 -4.80 14.11
N SER A 154 18.72 -6.03 14.03
CA SER A 154 18.24 -7.09 13.12
C SER A 154 18.82 -8.44 13.56
N ARG A 155 18.45 -9.53 12.88
CA ARG A 155 18.82 -10.90 13.28
C ARG A 155 20.27 -11.30 12.99
N THR A 156 20.87 -10.72 11.94
CA THR A 156 22.16 -11.19 11.40
C THR A 156 23.26 -10.17 11.67
N GLN A 157 24.15 -10.48 12.62
CA GLN A 157 25.25 -9.60 13.04
C GLN A 157 26.13 -9.12 11.86
N SER A 158 26.61 -10.03 11.02
CA SER A 158 27.47 -9.67 9.87
C SER A 158 26.83 -8.66 8.91
N LYS A 159 25.53 -8.80 8.62
CA LYS A 159 24.78 -7.84 7.79
C LYS A 159 24.62 -6.48 8.46
N LEU A 160 24.53 -6.42 9.79
CA LEU A 160 24.51 -5.17 10.54
C LEU A 160 25.89 -4.51 10.53
N ASP A 161 26.97 -5.28 10.68
CA ASP A 161 28.34 -4.78 10.64
C ASP A 161 28.71 -4.23 9.26
N ASP A 162 28.36 -4.94 8.19
CA ASP A 162 28.61 -4.51 6.83
C ASP A 162 27.79 -3.28 6.46
N LEU A 163 26.53 -3.21 6.91
CA LEU A 163 25.74 -1.99 6.80
C LEU A 163 26.38 -0.84 7.61
N ALA A 164 26.76 -1.06 8.87
CA ALA A 164 27.41 -0.05 9.69
C ALA A 164 28.68 0.51 9.02
N LYS A 165 29.52 -0.35 8.43
CA LYS A 165 30.69 0.07 7.64
C LYS A 165 30.28 0.89 6.41
N GLU A 166 29.33 0.39 5.60
CA GLU A 166 28.82 1.10 4.40
C GLU A 166 28.32 2.51 4.73
N LEU A 167 27.53 2.65 5.80
CA LEU A 167 26.97 3.95 6.20
C LEU A 167 28.09 4.88 6.73
N ARG A 168 28.99 4.41 7.61
CA ARG A 168 30.09 5.24 8.14
C ARG A 168 31.07 5.71 7.07
N LEU A 169 31.36 4.89 6.06
CA LEU A 169 32.18 5.28 4.90
C LEU A 169 31.52 6.37 4.05
N LYS A 170 30.18 6.41 4.02
CA LYS A 170 29.40 7.31 3.16
C LYS A 170 29.04 8.64 3.82
N TRP A 171 29.02 8.72 5.15
CA TRP A 171 28.77 9.96 5.90
C TRP A 171 29.80 10.11 7.03
N SER A 172 30.74 11.04 6.83
CA SER A 172 31.77 11.38 7.82
C SER A 172 31.16 11.86 9.14
N GLY A 173 31.68 11.36 10.26
CA GLY A 173 31.18 11.70 11.60
C GLY A 173 29.88 10.99 11.99
N LEU A 174 29.38 10.04 11.19
CA LEU A 174 28.29 9.16 11.58
C LEU A 174 28.77 8.13 12.62
N GLU A 175 28.11 8.09 13.77
CA GLU A 175 28.26 6.97 14.70
C GLU A 175 27.15 5.94 14.48
N THR A 176 27.50 4.66 14.64
CA THR A 176 26.51 3.58 14.64
C THR A 176 26.80 2.57 15.74
N LYS A 177 25.74 1.98 16.29
CA LYS A 177 25.73 0.84 17.19
C LYS A 177 24.90 -0.26 16.55
N VAL A 178 25.23 -1.52 16.83
CA VAL A 178 24.58 -2.70 16.22
C VAL A 178 24.13 -3.65 17.31
N LEU A 179 22.99 -4.32 17.11
CA LEU A 179 22.52 -5.39 17.98
C LEU A 179 21.91 -6.51 17.14
N ALA A 180 22.54 -7.69 17.17
CA ALA A 180 21.92 -8.93 16.75
C ALA A 180 20.82 -9.31 17.75
N MET A 181 19.58 -9.36 17.26
CA MET A 181 18.37 -9.69 18.02
C MET A 181 17.41 -10.50 17.17
N ASP A 182 16.97 -11.65 17.65
CA ASP A 182 15.97 -12.48 16.96
C ASP A 182 14.60 -12.40 17.62
N PHE A 183 13.78 -11.51 17.09
CA PHE A 183 12.43 -11.23 17.55
C PHE A 183 11.48 -12.45 17.54
N SER A 184 11.79 -13.57 16.86
CA SER A 184 11.00 -14.81 17.01
C SER A 184 11.21 -15.52 18.35
N GLN A 185 12.35 -15.30 19.02
CA GLN A 185 12.66 -15.95 20.31
C GLN A 185 12.00 -15.24 21.51
N ASP A 186 11.61 -13.97 21.32
CA ASP A 186 11.08 -13.07 22.36
C ASP A 186 11.89 -12.99 23.67
N ASN A 187 13.21 -13.21 23.59
CA ASN A 187 14.11 -13.23 24.74
C ASN A 187 14.18 -11.86 25.42
N ASP A 188 13.82 -11.78 26.71
CA ASP A 188 13.88 -10.54 27.50
C ASP A 188 15.30 -9.96 27.61
N GLU A 189 16.34 -10.82 27.59
CA GLU A 189 17.74 -10.39 27.58
C GLU A 189 18.10 -9.57 26.33
N ASP A 190 17.44 -9.79 25.18
CA ASP A 190 17.68 -9.01 23.96
C ASP A 190 17.19 -7.56 24.13
N TYR A 191 16.04 -7.39 24.79
CA TYR A 191 15.47 -6.07 25.10
C TYR A 191 16.26 -5.37 26.22
N GLU A 192 16.79 -6.12 27.20
CA GLU A 192 17.75 -5.57 28.16
C GLU A 192 19.05 -5.10 27.49
N ARG A 193 19.60 -5.90 26.56
CA ARG A 193 20.78 -5.52 25.80
C ARG A 193 20.52 -4.29 24.94
N LEU A 194 19.33 -4.16 24.36
CA LEU A 194 18.89 -2.94 23.68
C LEU A 194 18.83 -1.75 24.65
N ALA A 195 18.21 -1.91 25.83
CA ALA A 195 18.11 -0.86 26.85
C ALA A 195 19.49 -0.37 27.30
N LYS A 196 20.41 -1.30 27.61
CA LYS A 196 21.81 -1.04 27.97
C LYS A 196 22.56 -0.34 26.82
N LEU A 197 22.30 -0.72 25.56
CA LEU A 197 22.97 -0.15 24.38
C LEU A 197 22.55 1.31 24.09
N ILE A 198 21.30 1.67 24.41
CA ILE A 198 20.74 3.02 24.20
C ILE A 198 20.78 3.92 25.44
N ALA A 199 21.16 3.38 26.60
CA ALA A 199 21.31 4.16 27.83
C ALA A 199 22.29 5.33 27.64
N GLY A 200 21.90 6.52 28.10
CA GLY A 200 22.68 7.75 27.96
C GLY A 200 22.75 8.33 26.53
N LEU A 201 22.16 7.70 25.52
CA LEU A 201 22.13 8.25 24.16
C LEU A 201 21.01 9.28 23.99
N ASP A 202 21.30 10.32 23.21
CA ASP A 202 20.31 11.30 22.74
C ASP A 202 19.38 10.67 21.69
N VAL A 203 18.51 9.73 22.07
CA VAL A 203 17.57 9.09 21.13
C VAL A 203 16.40 10.02 20.82
N GLY A 204 16.12 10.23 19.54
CA GLY A 204 15.00 11.06 19.07
C GLY A 204 14.02 10.37 18.12
N ILE A 205 14.41 9.23 17.53
CA ILE A 205 13.57 8.51 16.55
C ILE A 205 13.62 6.99 16.81
N LEU A 206 12.46 6.33 16.76
CA LEU A 206 12.31 4.88 16.63
C LEU A 206 11.61 4.56 15.31
N ILE A 207 12.23 3.70 14.49
CA ILE A 207 11.61 3.08 13.32
C ILE A 207 11.33 1.60 13.63
N ASN A 208 10.06 1.32 13.96
CA ASN A 208 9.54 -0.03 14.11
C ASN A 208 9.25 -0.63 12.72
N ASN A 209 10.31 -1.13 12.07
CA ASN A 209 10.24 -1.71 10.72
C ASN A 209 10.35 -3.25 10.70
N VAL A 210 10.81 -3.89 11.79
CA VAL A 210 10.88 -5.35 11.84
C VAL A 210 9.49 -5.98 11.61
N GLY A 211 9.47 -7.11 10.89
CA GLY A 211 8.24 -7.85 10.67
C GLY A 211 8.44 -9.10 9.83
N GLN A 212 7.46 -10.01 9.93
CA GLN A 212 7.32 -11.21 9.12
C GLN A 212 5.92 -11.25 8.49
N SER A 213 5.86 -11.64 7.23
CA SER A 213 4.65 -12.11 6.54
C SER A 213 4.79 -13.62 6.30
N HIS A 214 3.69 -14.30 5.97
CA HIS A 214 3.73 -15.69 5.51
C HIS A 214 4.70 -15.85 4.34
N SER A 215 5.39 -16.98 4.34
CA SER A 215 6.32 -17.45 3.32
C SER A 215 5.67 -17.49 1.93
N ILE A 216 4.43 -17.97 1.84
CA ILE A 216 3.53 -17.85 0.68
C ILE A 216 2.12 -17.57 1.19
N PRO A 217 1.18 -17.06 0.36
CA PRO A 217 -0.21 -17.03 0.76
C PRO A 217 -0.71 -18.45 1.01
N VAL A 218 -1.29 -18.69 2.18
CA VAL A 218 -1.56 -20.03 2.72
C VAL A 218 -2.91 -20.05 3.42
N SER A 219 -3.68 -21.14 3.29
CA SER A 219 -4.93 -21.30 4.05
C SER A 219 -4.60 -21.30 5.53
N PHE A 220 -5.43 -20.69 6.37
CA PHE A 220 -5.21 -20.70 7.83
C PHE A 220 -5.09 -22.14 8.38
N LEU A 221 -5.89 -23.07 7.84
CA LEU A 221 -5.86 -24.49 8.19
C LEU A 221 -4.56 -25.21 7.77
N ASP A 222 -3.85 -24.69 6.76
CA ASP A 222 -2.57 -25.25 6.28
C ASP A 222 -1.36 -24.47 6.83
N THR A 223 -1.56 -23.49 7.72
CA THR A 223 -0.46 -22.62 8.16
C THR A 223 0.26 -23.25 9.34
N GLU A 224 1.56 -23.46 9.19
CA GLU A 224 2.40 -24.04 10.23
C GLU A 224 2.32 -23.27 11.55
N LYS A 225 2.20 -23.99 12.67
CA LYS A 225 2.06 -23.39 14.01
C LYS A 225 3.20 -22.43 14.34
N THR A 226 4.42 -22.76 13.90
CA THR A 226 5.61 -21.92 14.07
C THR A 226 5.55 -20.65 13.23
N GLU A 227 4.99 -20.69 12.01
CA GLU A 227 4.78 -19.49 11.19
C GLU A 227 3.70 -18.58 11.80
N LEU A 228 2.60 -19.16 12.30
CA LEU A 228 1.56 -18.43 13.03
C LEU A 228 2.13 -17.70 14.25
N GLN A 229 2.88 -18.41 15.09
CA GLN A 229 3.53 -17.86 16.29
C GLN A 229 4.52 -16.77 15.91
N ASN A 230 5.47 -17.04 15.01
CA ASN A 230 6.51 -16.08 14.61
C ASN A 230 5.92 -14.78 14.03
N ILE A 231 4.84 -14.84 13.26
CA ILE A 231 4.16 -13.63 12.75
C ILE A 231 3.64 -12.76 13.90
N VAL A 232 2.98 -13.35 14.91
CA VAL A 232 2.44 -12.60 16.06
C VAL A 232 3.56 -12.10 16.96
N THR A 233 4.53 -12.95 17.29
CA THR A 233 5.67 -12.60 18.15
C THR A 233 6.49 -11.47 17.54
N ILE A 234 6.90 -11.59 16.28
CA ILE A 234 7.76 -10.57 15.63
C ILE A 234 6.98 -9.27 15.38
N ASN A 235 5.77 -9.35 14.80
CA ASN A 235 5.04 -8.14 14.40
C ASN A 235 4.45 -7.41 15.61
N CYS A 236 3.83 -8.14 16.53
CA CYS A 236 3.20 -7.54 17.71
C CYS A 236 4.22 -7.45 18.85
N LEU A 237 4.53 -8.54 19.55
CA LEU A 237 5.30 -8.51 20.81
C LEU A 237 6.66 -7.81 20.66
N GLY A 238 7.40 -8.10 19.58
CA GLY A 238 8.66 -7.45 19.25
C GLY A 238 8.53 -5.93 19.10
N THR A 239 7.46 -5.46 18.45
CA THR A 239 7.17 -4.02 18.32
C THR A 239 6.79 -3.39 19.67
N LEU A 240 5.94 -4.06 20.47
CA LEU A 240 5.56 -3.56 21.80
C LEU A 240 6.78 -3.44 22.73
N LYS A 241 7.54 -4.52 22.91
CA LYS A 241 8.68 -4.58 23.83
C LYS A 241 9.80 -3.61 23.40
N THR A 242 10.14 -3.55 22.10
CA THR A 242 11.06 -2.51 21.57
C THR A 242 10.58 -1.10 21.94
N THR A 243 9.30 -0.82 21.72
CA THR A 243 8.73 0.50 22.01
C THR A 243 8.71 0.78 23.51
N LYS A 244 8.45 -0.22 24.35
CA LYS A 244 8.51 -0.10 25.82
C LYS A 244 9.92 0.24 26.33
N VAL A 245 10.97 -0.23 25.65
CA VAL A 245 12.38 0.12 25.93
C VAL A 245 12.71 1.55 25.49
N VAL A 246 12.26 1.99 24.30
CA VAL A 246 12.70 3.28 23.71
C VAL A 246 11.79 4.47 24.08
N ALA A 247 10.48 4.27 24.20
CA ALA A 247 9.52 5.35 24.44
C ALA A 247 9.77 6.17 25.72
N PRO A 248 10.23 5.59 26.86
CA PRO A 248 10.57 6.38 28.04
C PRO A 248 11.65 7.45 27.79
N ILE A 249 12.63 7.14 26.93
CA ILE A 249 13.70 8.08 26.55
C ILE A 249 13.13 9.23 25.71
N LEU A 250 12.28 8.90 24.73
CA LEU A 250 11.59 9.89 23.88
C LEU A 250 10.68 10.82 24.70
N ALA A 251 9.96 10.25 25.67
CA ALA A 251 9.07 10.99 26.57
C ALA A 251 9.83 11.89 27.55
N ALA A 252 10.94 11.40 28.13
CA ALA A 252 11.82 12.21 28.98
C ALA A 252 12.45 13.38 28.21
N ARG A 253 12.79 13.16 26.93
CA ARG A 253 13.26 14.19 25.98
C ARG A 253 12.19 15.22 25.61
N LYS A 254 10.90 14.93 25.85
CA LYS A 254 9.72 15.72 25.45
C LYS A 254 9.64 16.04 23.94
N LYS A 255 10.31 15.23 23.12
CA LYS A 255 10.54 15.52 21.69
C LYS A 255 11.04 14.26 20.97
N GLY A 256 10.13 13.51 20.34
CA GLY A 256 10.49 12.26 19.66
C GLY A 256 9.55 11.88 18.53
N LEU A 257 9.97 10.87 17.75
CA LEU A 257 9.16 10.21 16.72
C LEU A 257 9.19 8.69 16.93
N ILE A 258 8.02 8.05 16.93
CA ILE A 258 7.88 6.60 16.76
C ILE A 258 7.15 6.38 15.43
N LEU A 259 7.81 5.72 14.47
CA LEU A 259 7.25 5.39 13.16
C LEU A 259 7.13 3.87 13.05
N THR A 260 5.89 3.37 12.99
CA THR A 260 5.58 1.93 12.91
C THR A 260 5.17 1.55 11.49
N MET A 261 5.83 0.54 10.92
CA MET A 261 5.57 0.07 9.57
C MET A 261 4.32 -0.82 9.50
N GLY A 262 3.27 -0.24 8.91
CA GLY A 262 2.04 -0.90 8.56
C GLY A 262 2.06 -1.57 7.18
N SER A 263 0.90 -2.08 6.81
CA SER A 263 0.63 -2.69 5.51
C SER A 263 -0.83 -2.47 5.14
N PHE A 264 -1.15 -2.40 3.86
CA PHE A 264 -2.54 -2.48 3.37
C PHE A 264 -3.29 -3.71 3.91
N ALA A 265 -2.57 -4.81 4.20
CA ALA A 265 -3.16 -6.01 4.78
C ALA A 265 -3.69 -5.79 6.21
N GLY A 266 -3.29 -4.71 6.90
CA GLY A 266 -3.87 -4.28 8.17
C GLY A 266 -5.10 -3.38 8.02
N THR A 267 -5.32 -2.77 6.84
CA THR A 267 -6.48 -1.89 6.58
C THR A 267 -7.61 -2.59 5.85
N MET A 268 -7.33 -3.65 5.08
CA MET A 268 -8.35 -4.52 4.49
C MET A 268 -8.12 -6.01 4.81
N PRO A 269 -9.19 -6.77 5.14
CA PRO A 269 -9.09 -8.21 5.36
C PRO A 269 -8.42 -8.89 4.18
N THR A 270 -7.36 -9.66 4.45
CA THR A 270 -6.53 -10.27 3.42
C THR A 270 -6.52 -11.80 3.55
N PRO A 271 -7.47 -12.50 2.88
CA PRO A 271 -7.52 -13.95 2.84
C PRO A 271 -6.22 -14.56 2.33
N TYR A 272 -5.90 -15.77 2.82
CA TYR A 272 -4.59 -16.44 2.66
C TYR A 272 -3.39 -15.72 3.30
N LEU A 273 -3.58 -14.61 4.01
CA LEU A 273 -2.56 -14.00 4.88
C LEU A 273 -3.16 -13.61 6.25
N ALA A 274 -4.15 -14.37 6.74
CA ALA A 274 -5.00 -14.00 7.88
C ALA A 274 -4.23 -13.51 9.12
N THR A 275 -3.24 -14.26 9.59
CA THR A 275 -2.44 -13.93 10.78
C THR A 275 -1.58 -12.66 10.58
N TYR A 276 -1.05 -12.46 9.38
CA TYR A 276 -0.31 -11.25 9.02
C TYR A 276 -1.23 -10.03 8.95
N SER A 277 -2.39 -10.20 8.31
CA SER A 277 -3.45 -9.19 8.22
C SER A 277 -3.89 -8.73 9.62
N GLY A 278 -4.22 -9.67 10.51
CA GLY A 278 -4.54 -9.40 11.91
C GLY A 278 -3.40 -8.71 12.67
N SER A 279 -2.15 -9.14 12.50
CA SER A 279 -1.00 -8.50 13.17
C SER A 279 -0.78 -7.05 12.74
N LYS A 280 -1.09 -6.69 11.49
CA LYS A 280 -0.99 -5.31 11.00
C LYS A 280 -2.20 -4.46 11.36
N ALA A 281 -3.40 -5.05 11.46
CA ALA A 281 -4.57 -4.38 12.05
C ALA A 281 -4.36 -4.09 13.55
N PHE A 282 -3.76 -5.01 14.30
CA PHE A 282 -3.35 -4.79 15.68
C PHE A 282 -2.43 -3.57 15.80
N LEU A 283 -1.34 -3.51 15.01
CA LEU A 283 -0.40 -2.39 15.07
C LEU A 283 -1.03 -1.05 14.64
N GLN A 284 -2.01 -1.07 13.74
CA GLN A 284 -2.77 0.12 13.32
C GLN A 284 -3.53 0.73 14.51
N HIS A 285 -4.32 -0.09 15.23
CA HIS A 285 -5.04 0.36 16.43
C HIS A 285 -4.07 0.78 17.53
N TRP A 286 -3.08 -0.06 17.85
CA TRP A 286 -2.10 0.19 18.90
C TRP A 286 -1.31 1.49 18.68
N SER A 287 -0.85 1.75 17.45
CA SER A 287 -0.12 3.00 17.14
C SER A 287 -1.03 4.23 17.25
N SER A 288 -2.32 4.10 16.93
CA SER A 288 -3.31 5.18 17.02
C SER A 288 -3.58 5.57 18.48
N SER A 289 -3.75 4.57 19.35
CA SER A 289 -3.91 4.79 20.80
C SER A 289 -2.65 5.38 21.43
N LEU A 290 -1.49 4.79 21.14
CA LEU A 290 -0.20 5.23 21.69
C LEU A 290 0.14 6.67 21.27
N ALA A 291 -0.30 7.12 20.10
CA ALA A 291 -0.16 8.52 19.68
C ALA A 291 -0.89 9.49 20.62
N SER A 292 -2.09 9.12 21.10
CA SER A 292 -2.84 9.92 22.06
C SER A 292 -2.17 9.90 23.44
N GLU A 293 -1.71 8.74 23.89
CA GLU A 293 -1.02 8.56 25.18
C GLU A 293 0.31 9.33 25.25
N LEU A 294 1.08 9.39 24.15
CA LEU A 294 2.40 10.03 24.14
C LEU A 294 2.41 11.48 23.63
N ALA A 295 1.30 12.00 23.10
CA ALA A 295 1.19 13.40 22.70
C ALA A 295 1.46 14.42 23.84
N PRO A 296 0.97 14.24 25.08
CA PRO A 296 1.34 15.08 26.23
C PRO A 296 2.84 15.05 26.56
N HIS A 297 3.53 13.99 26.16
CA HIS A 297 4.97 13.81 26.31
C HIS A 297 5.77 14.31 25.08
N GLY A 298 5.14 15.00 24.12
CA GLY A 298 5.83 15.57 22.95
C GLY A 298 6.43 14.54 22.00
N VAL A 299 5.93 13.30 22.01
CA VAL A 299 6.36 12.24 21.09
C VAL A 299 5.29 12.04 20.03
N ASP A 300 5.61 12.33 18.77
CA ASP A 300 4.75 11.98 17.66
C ASP A 300 4.83 10.45 17.45
N VAL A 301 3.71 9.74 17.50
CA VAL A 301 3.61 8.35 17.04
C VAL A 301 2.88 8.34 15.71
N GLN A 302 3.36 7.57 14.73
CA GLN A 302 2.79 7.50 13.39
C GLN A 302 2.79 6.08 12.83
N PHE A 303 1.73 5.69 12.12
CA PHE A 303 1.62 4.41 11.43
C PHE A 303 1.70 4.60 9.91
N VAL A 304 2.65 3.91 9.27
CA VAL A 304 2.94 4.10 7.83
C VAL A 304 2.44 2.91 7.03
N ILE A 305 1.36 3.10 6.27
CA ILE A 305 0.79 2.07 5.41
C ILE A 305 1.68 1.88 4.18
N SER A 306 2.18 0.66 4.01
CA SER A 306 2.84 0.23 2.78
C SER A 306 1.94 -0.70 1.96
N TYR A 307 1.86 -0.46 0.65
CA TYR A 307 1.42 -1.49 -0.30
C TYR A 307 2.65 -2.27 -0.78
N LEU A 308 2.60 -2.89 -1.95
CA LEU A 308 3.77 -3.59 -2.50
C LEU A 308 4.92 -2.60 -2.75
N VAL A 309 6.08 -2.91 -2.18
CA VAL A 309 7.38 -2.27 -2.41
C VAL A 309 8.37 -3.36 -2.82
N THR A 310 9.31 -3.10 -3.73
CA THR A 310 10.29 -4.13 -4.14
C THR A 310 11.26 -4.45 -2.99
N THR A 311 11.03 -5.56 -2.30
CA THR A 311 11.82 -6.02 -1.14
C THR A 311 11.90 -7.56 -1.14
N ALA A 312 12.81 -8.12 -0.34
CA ALA A 312 12.86 -9.58 -0.12
C ALA A 312 11.53 -10.14 0.41
N MET A 313 10.81 -9.39 1.27
CA MET A 313 9.53 -9.80 1.86
C MET A 313 8.40 -9.88 0.82
N SER A 314 8.28 -8.90 -0.07
CA SER A 314 7.24 -8.91 -1.11
C SER A 314 7.54 -9.88 -2.25
N LYS A 315 8.80 -10.32 -2.40
CA LYS A 315 9.31 -11.15 -3.49
C LYS A 315 9.18 -10.50 -4.88
N VAL A 316 8.80 -9.22 -4.95
CA VAL A 316 8.70 -8.45 -6.21
C VAL A 316 10.04 -7.80 -6.53
N ARG A 317 10.57 -8.07 -7.73
CA ARG A 317 11.91 -7.63 -8.19
C ARG A 317 11.90 -6.45 -9.17
N ARG A 318 10.74 -6.00 -9.63
CA ARG A 318 10.61 -4.91 -10.62
C ARG A 318 9.71 -3.81 -10.05
N THR A 319 10.14 -2.56 -10.22
CA THR A 319 9.34 -1.40 -9.88
C THR A 319 8.24 -1.18 -10.91
N SER A 320 7.15 -0.56 -10.49
CA SER A 320 6.06 -0.08 -11.35
C SER A 320 5.39 1.14 -10.70
N LEU A 321 4.38 1.71 -11.34
CA LEU A 321 3.65 2.86 -10.79
C LEU A 321 3.10 2.59 -9.38
N LEU A 322 2.54 1.40 -9.15
CA LEU A 322 1.99 0.94 -7.88
C LEU A 322 3.01 0.16 -7.02
N ILE A 323 4.24 -0.02 -7.48
CA ILE A 323 5.28 -0.78 -6.76
C ILE A 323 6.59 0.04 -6.77
N PRO A 324 6.77 1.00 -5.85
CA PRO A 324 8.01 1.76 -5.74
C PRO A 324 9.17 0.88 -5.27
N GLY A 325 10.39 1.40 -5.46
CA GLY A 325 11.58 0.89 -4.78
C GLY A 325 11.68 1.42 -3.35
N PRO A 326 12.50 0.80 -2.48
CA PRO A 326 12.67 1.24 -1.10
C PRO A 326 13.07 2.71 -0.99
N LYS A 327 14.00 3.18 -1.83
CA LYS A 327 14.49 4.56 -1.86
C LYS A 327 13.38 5.59 -2.09
N GLN A 328 12.50 5.33 -3.05
CA GLN A 328 11.36 6.20 -3.35
C GLN A 328 10.32 6.16 -2.22
N PHE A 329 10.00 4.96 -1.72
CA PHE A 329 9.02 4.78 -0.65
C PHE A 329 9.46 5.42 0.67
N VAL A 330 10.68 5.16 1.15
CA VAL A 330 11.22 5.74 2.40
C VAL A 330 11.34 7.25 2.30
N ARG A 331 11.74 7.78 1.13
CA ARG A 331 11.79 9.24 0.93
C ARG A 331 10.42 9.89 1.07
N ALA A 332 9.37 9.24 0.55
CA ALA A 332 8.00 9.69 0.73
C ALA A 332 7.54 9.50 2.18
N ALA A 333 7.87 8.38 2.83
CA ALA A 333 7.52 8.09 4.22
C ALA A 333 8.08 9.15 5.18
N LEU A 334 9.38 9.44 5.11
CA LEU A 334 10.02 10.48 5.91
C LEU A 334 9.61 11.90 5.51
N GLY A 335 9.22 12.11 4.24
CA GLY A 335 8.78 13.40 3.72
C GLY A 335 7.31 13.76 4.00
N LYS A 336 6.51 12.84 4.56
CA LYS A 336 5.06 13.02 4.81
C LYS A 336 4.61 12.67 6.23
N ILE A 337 5.56 12.59 7.18
CA ILE A 337 5.28 12.41 8.61
C ILE A 337 4.25 13.45 9.09
N GLY A 338 3.25 13.03 9.86
CA GLY A 338 2.25 13.94 10.44
C GLY A 338 1.21 14.50 9.46
N LEU A 339 1.18 14.04 8.21
CA LEU A 339 0.07 14.32 7.29
C LEU A 339 -1.01 13.24 7.45
N ASP A 340 -2.28 13.62 7.63
CA ASP A 340 -3.42 12.70 7.53
C ASP A 340 -3.79 12.50 6.05
N SER A 341 -3.47 11.34 5.49
CA SER A 341 -3.69 11.04 4.07
C SER A 341 -5.05 10.42 3.77
N ASN A 342 -6.14 11.03 4.27
CA ASN A 342 -7.50 10.47 4.18
C ASN A 342 -7.57 9.05 4.78
N GLU A 343 -6.98 8.87 5.96
CA GLU A 343 -6.99 7.60 6.67
C GLU A 343 -8.18 7.54 7.63
N ASN A 344 -8.74 6.33 7.83
CA ASN A 344 -9.83 6.14 8.80
C ASN A 344 -9.33 6.14 10.25
N PHE A 345 -8.00 6.05 10.44
CA PHE A 345 -7.33 6.07 11.73
C PHE A 345 -6.48 7.34 11.86
N PRO A 346 -6.48 8.01 13.04
CA PRO A 346 -5.61 9.15 13.26
C PRO A 346 -4.13 8.74 13.22
N ASN A 347 -3.24 9.72 13.01
CA ASN A 347 -1.78 9.51 13.00
C ASN A 347 -1.30 8.40 12.04
N THR A 348 -2.02 8.23 10.95
CA THR A 348 -1.81 7.18 9.97
C THR A 348 -1.66 7.81 8.60
N TYR A 349 -0.76 7.28 7.77
CA TYR A 349 -0.65 7.74 6.38
C TYR A 349 -0.11 6.70 5.40
N THR A 350 -0.56 6.83 4.16
CA THR A 350 -0.09 6.14 2.96
C THR A 350 0.83 7.10 2.18
N PRO A 351 2.17 7.06 2.34
CA PRO A 351 3.06 8.11 1.86
C PRO A 351 3.28 8.13 0.35
N TRP A 352 3.21 6.96 -0.31
CA TRP A 352 3.46 6.88 -1.73
C TRP A 352 2.20 7.28 -2.50
N TRP A 353 2.31 8.32 -3.33
CA TRP A 353 1.16 8.97 -3.96
C TRP A 353 0.24 8.00 -4.71
N SER A 354 0.78 7.02 -5.43
CA SER A 354 -0.05 6.08 -6.20
C SER A 354 -0.70 5.01 -5.32
N HIS A 355 -0.10 4.68 -4.16
CA HIS A 355 -0.74 3.86 -3.14
C HIS A 355 -1.93 4.63 -2.54
N ASN A 356 -1.75 5.93 -2.26
CA ASN A 356 -2.80 6.81 -1.73
C ASN A 356 -3.96 6.98 -2.73
N VAL A 357 -3.67 7.21 -4.02
CA VAL A 357 -4.69 7.26 -5.09
C VAL A 357 -5.43 5.93 -5.22
N PHE A 358 -4.71 4.80 -5.26
CA PHE A 358 -5.31 3.47 -5.37
C PHE A 358 -6.22 3.13 -4.18
N LYS A 359 -5.77 3.46 -2.96
CA LYS A 359 -6.57 3.38 -1.74
C LYS A 359 -7.84 4.23 -1.84
N TRP A 360 -7.70 5.51 -2.18
CA TRP A 360 -8.83 6.43 -2.26
C TRP A 360 -9.89 5.99 -3.27
N ILE A 361 -9.47 5.41 -4.41
CA ILE A 361 -10.39 4.81 -5.39
C ILE A 361 -11.17 3.65 -4.75
N ILE A 362 -10.50 2.73 -4.05
CA ILE A 362 -11.16 1.60 -3.38
C ILE A 362 -12.17 2.12 -2.33
N ASP A 363 -11.74 3.00 -1.44
CA ASP A 363 -12.56 3.54 -0.35
C ASP A 363 -13.77 4.35 -0.86
N SER A 364 -13.62 5.05 -1.99
CA SER A 364 -14.67 5.92 -2.56
C SER A 364 -15.63 5.19 -3.51
N THR A 365 -15.36 3.93 -3.88
CA THR A 365 -16.20 3.17 -4.84
C THR A 365 -16.78 1.91 -4.23
N VAL A 366 -15.96 0.89 -4.01
CA VAL A 366 -16.37 -0.45 -3.58
C VAL A 366 -16.21 -0.66 -2.07
N GLY A 367 -15.45 0.19 -1.38
CA GLY A 367 -15.10 0.03 0.03
C GLY A 367 -14.00 -1.01 0.27
N ASN A 368 -13.09 -0.73 1.19
CA ASN A 368 -11.96 -1.62 1.52
C ASN A 368 -12.37 -2.92 2.25
N THR A 369 -13.51 -2.93 2.95
CA THR A 369 -14.05 -4.09 3.66
C THR A 369 -15.17 -4.83 2.92
N SER A 370 -15.52 -4.44 1.69
CA SER A 370 -16.64 -5.07 0.99
C SER A 370 -16.34 -6.48 0.49
N THR A 371 -17.40 -7.28 0.34
CA THR A 371 -17.34 -8.64 -0.21
C THR A 371 -16.62 -8.70 -1.56
N PHE A 372 -16.80 -7.69 -2.42
CA PHE A 372 -16.13 -7.62 -3.71
C PHE A 372 -14.62 -7.39 -3.57
N THR A 373 -14.20 -6.42 -2.74
CA THR A 373 -12.78 -6.14 -2.49
C THR A 373 -12.09 -7.35 -1.86
N ILE A 374 -12.73 -8.00 -0.88
CA ILE A 374 -12.21 -9.20 -0.22
C ILE A 374 -12.14 -10.38 -1.21
N TRP A 375 -13.13 -10.55 -2.09
CA TRP A 375 -13.12 -11.58 -3.14
C TRP A 375 -11.97 -11.37 -4.14
N GLN A 376 -11.76 -10.15 -4.61
CA GLN A 376 -10.67 -9.82 -5.54
C GLN A 376 -9.30 -9.98 -4.87
N ASN A 377 -9.18 -9.56 -3.60
CA ASN A 377 -7.97 -9.75 -2.78
C ASN A 377 -7.67 -11.25 -2.58
N ARG A 378 -8.70 -12.07 -2.29
CA ARG A 378 -8.59 -13.54 -2.21
C ARG A 378 -8.11 -14.15 -3.52
N LYS A 379 -8.71 -13.77 -4.66
CA LYS A 379 -8.35 -14.26 -6.00
C LYS A 379 -6.86 -14.02 -6.30
N MET A 380 -6.39 -12.79 -6.08
CA MET A 380 -4.97 -12.44 -6.22
C MET A 380 -4.05 -13.33 -5.38
N HIS A 381 -4.40 -13.58 -4.11
CA HIS A 381 -3.58 -14.41 -3.22
C HIS A 381 -3.59 -15.90 -3.60
N VAL A 382 -4.72 -16.44 -4.08
CA VAL A 382 -4.81 -17.79 -4.65
C VAL A 382 -3.89 -17.92 -5.88
N ASP A 383 -3.88 -16.94 -6.77
CA ASP A 383 -2.99 -16.93 -7.94
C ASP A 383 -1.50 -16.87 -7.55
N ILE A 384 -1.16 -16.11 -6.50
CA ILE A 384 0.20 -16.09 -5.94
C ILE A 384 0.57 -17.45 -5.33
N ARG A 385 -0.30 -18.06 -4.50
CA ARG A 385 -0.10 -19.42 -3.94
C ARG A 385 0.12 -20.45 -5.06
N ASN A 386 -0.76 -20.46 -6.06
CA ASN A 386 -0.69 -21.40 -7.18
C ASN A 386 0.57 -21.22 -8.05
N ARG A 387 1.12 -20.00 -8.15
CA ARG A 387 2.43 -19.77 -8.79
C ARG A 387 3.59 -20.25 -7.91
N ALA A 388 3.52 -20.03 -6.60
CA ALA A 388 4.55 -20.46 -5.66
C ALA A 388 4.65 -21.99 -5.54
N LEU A 389 3.51 -22.69 -5.40
CA LEU A 389 3.45 -24.16 -5.36
C LEU A 389 3.99 -24.78 -6.67
N ARG A 390 3.60 -24.23 -7.84
CA ARG A 390 4.17 -24.65 -9.14
C ARG A 390 5.66 -24.33 -9.29
N LYS A 391 6.21 -23.38 -8.53
CA LYS A 391 7.66 -23.14 -8.49
C LYS A 391 8.34 -24.21 -7.63
N ALA A 392 7.87 -24.42 -6.40
CA ALA A 392 8.39 -25.43 -5.49
C ALA A 392 8.38 -26.84 -6.10
N ALA A 393 7.27 -27.25 -6.73
CA ALA A 393 7.16 -28.54 -7.42
C ALA A 393 8.08 -28.70 -8.64
N ARG A 394 8.57 -27.60 -9.23
CA ARG A 394 9.60 -27.64 -10.30
C ARG A 394 11.02 -27.62 -9.75
N GLU A 395 11.22 -27.12 -8.53
CA GLU A 395 12.51 -27.11 -7.85
C GLU A 395 12.77 -28.47 -7.20
N ALA A 396 11.77 -29.08 -6.56
CA ALA A 396 11.81 -30.45 -6.04
C ALA A 396 11.96 -31.56 -7.11
N LYS A 397 11.71 -31.25 -8.39
CA LYS A 397 11.96 -32.16 -9.54
C LYS A 397 13.35 -31.99 -10.18
N LYS A 398 14.17 -31.08 -9.65
CA LYS A 398 15.57 -30.84 -10.08
C LYS A 398 16.60 -31.27 -9.03
N GLN A 399 16.10 -31.69 -7.87
CA GLN A 399 16.82 -32.37 -6.80
C GLN A 399 16.56 -33.87 -6.96
#